data_AF-A0A3D3RBE5-F1
#
_entry.id   AF-A0A3D3RBE5-F1
#
_cell.length_a   1.000
_cell.length_b   1.000
_cell.length_c   1.000
_cell.angle_alpha   90.00
_cell.angle_beta   90.00
_cell.angle_gamma   90.00
#
_symmetry.space_group_name_H-M   'P 1'
#
loop_
_entity.id
_entity.type
_entity.pdbx_description
1 polymer ?
#
loop_
_entity_poly.entity_id
_entity_poly.type
_entity_poly.pdbx_seq_one_letter_code
_entity_poly.pdbx_strand_id
1 'polypeptide(L)' 'MQVGVPSDIPTPSPITLDEWNAMTDISEKYGIATLERLRASDPKLKSERAWNQFMKEVVGPKMKVEKPRPPQH' A
#
# COMPACT_ATOMS: atom_id res chain seq x y z
N MET A 1 24.32 -3.97 31.14
CA MET A 1 23.30 -3.05 30.60
C MET A 1 22.45 -3.84 29.64
N GLN A 2 21.19 -4.04 30.00
CA GLN A 2 20.22 -4.85 29.26
C GLN A 2 19.83 -4.07 28.00
N VAL A 3 20.19 -4.58 26.83
CA VAL A 3 19.74 -4.02 25.54
C VAL A 3 18.23 -4.25 25.46
N GLY A 4 17.48 -3.18 25.62
CA GLY A 4 16.03 -3.17 25.48
C GLY A 4 15.66 -3.74 24.10
N VAL A 5 14.69 -4.64 24.12
CA VAL A 5 14.06 -5.24 22.94
C VAL A 5 13.90 -4.21 21.81
N PRO A 6 14.26 -4.53 20.55
CA PRO A 6 13.98 -3.63 19.45
C PRO A 6 12.47 -3.44 19.44
N SER A 7 12.03 -2.18 19.45
CA SER A 7 10.64 -1.77 19.43
C SER A 7 9.82 -2.71 18.54
N ASP A 8 8.97 -3.50 19.19
CA ASP A 8 7.79 -4.09 18.58
C ASP A 8 6.92 -2.90 18.17
N ILE A 9 7.30 -2.23 17.08
CA ILE A 9 6.39 -1.38 16.34
C ILE A 9 5.39 -2.41 15.85
N PRO A 10 4.14 -2.43 16.36
CA PRO A 10 3.17 -3.42 15.94
C PRO A 10 3.11 -3.31 14.44
N THR A 11 3.65 -4.33 13.76
CA THR A 11 3.78 -4.27 12.32
C THR A 11 2.35 -4.22 11.85
N PRO A 12 1.90 -3.12 11.24
CA PRO A 12 0.50 -2.97 10.98
C PRO A 12 0.07 -4.14 10.11
N SER A 13 -1.07 -4.75 10.47
CA SER A 13 -1.50 -6.03 9.91
C SER A 13 -1.36 -6.00 8.39
N PRO A 14 -0.62 -6.97 7.81
CA PRO A 14 -0.48 -7.03 6.36
C PRO A 14 -1.88 -7.14 5.74
N ILE A 15 -2.14 -6.35 4.69
CA ILE A 15 -3.42 -6.42 3.97
C ILE A 15 -3.20 -7.15 2.66
N THR A 16 -4.15 -7.99 2.28
CA THR A 16 -4.12 -8.63 0.98
C THR A 16 -4.54 -7.68 -0.14
N LEU A 17 -4.25 -8.05 -1.38
CA LEU A 17 -4.67 -7.27 -2.55
C LEU A 17 -6.19 -7.23 -2.70
N ASP A 18 -6.89 -8.27 -2.25
CA ASP A 18 -8.35 -8.33 -2.22
C ASP A 18 -8.91 -7.33 -1.21
N GLU A 19 -8.40 -7.32 0.03
CA GLU A 19 -8.77 -6.33 1.05
C GLU A 19 -8.46 -4.90 0.60
N TRP A 20 -7.27 -4.66 0.06
CA TRP A 20 -6.90 -3.37 -0.51
C TRP A 20 -7.88 -2.94 -1.61
N ASN A 21 -8.32 -3.87 -2.45
CA ASN A 21 -9.27 -3.58 -3.52
C ASN A 21 -10.67 -3.29 -2.96
N ALA A 22 -11.08 -3.99 -1.91
CA ALA A 22 -12.35 -3.82 -1.21
C ALA A 22 -12.43 -2.52 -0.39
N MET A 23 -11.29 -1.86 -0.13
CA MET A 23 -11.28 -0.55 0.54
C MET A 23 -12.08 0.48 -0.27
N THR A 24 -13.10 1.04 0.37
CA THR A 24 -13.94 2.12 -0.17
C THR A 24 -13.33 3.50 0.02
N ASP A 25 -12.49 3.67 1.05
CA ASP A 25 -11.81 4.94 1.28
C ASP A 25 -10.58 5.06 0.38
N ILE A 26 -10.70 5.82 -0.70
CA ILE A 26 -9.63 6.01 -1.69
C ILE A 26 -8.42 6.72 -1.06
N SER A 27 -8.61 7.62 -0.11
CA SER A 27 -7.48 8.32 0.52
C SER A 27 -6.65 7.37 1.38
N GLU A 28 -7.31 6.47 2.11
CA GLU A 28 -6.64 5.44 2.90
C GLU A 28 -6.08 4.30 2.02
N LYS A 29 -6.82 3.85 1.01
CA LYS A 29 -6.42 2.79 0.06
C LYS A 29 -5.09 3.10 -0.62
N TYR A 30 -4.92 4.34 -1.07
CA TYR A 30 -3.69 4.81 -1.70
C TYR A 30 -2.72 5.49 -0.71
N GLY A 31 -3.02 5.43 0.58
CA GLY A 31 -2.18 5.94 1.64
C GLY A 31 -0.89 5.13 1.78
N ILE A 32 0.20 5.82 2.17
CA ILE A 32 1.52 5.21 2.34
C ILE A 32 1.44 4.02 3.30
N ALA A 33 0.75 4.17 4.44
CA ALA A 33 0.61 3.11 5.44
C ALA A 33 -0.07 1.84 4.87
N THR A 34 -1.10 2.00 4.04
CA THR A 34 -1.83 0.88 3.42
C THR A 34 -0.98 0.18 2.36
N LEU A 35 -0.29 0.96 1.53
CA LEU A 35 0.63 0.43 0.52
C LEU A 35 1.80 -0.32 1.15
N GLU A 36 2.34 0.15 2.28
CA GLU A 36 3.36 -0.55 3.05
C GLU A 36 2.85 -1.88 3.62
N ARG A 37 1.62 -1.92 4.15
CA ARG A 37 0.97 -3.16 4.61
C ARG A 37 0.77 -4.15 3.47
N LEU A 38 0.33 -3.68 2.30
CA LEU A 38 0.16 -4.49 1.10
C LEU A 38 1.51 -5.07 0.64
N ARG A 39 2.56 -4.25 0.66
CA ARG A 39 3.93 -4.65 0.36
C ARG A 39 4.47 -5.68 1.36
N ALA A 40 4.12 -5.54 2.64
CA ALA A 40 4.50 -6.50 3.67
C ALA A 40 3.77 -7.84 3.53
N SER A 41 2.51 -7.82 3.06
CA SER A 41 1.69 -9.01 2.84
C SER A 41 2.17 -9.89 1.69
N ASP A 42 2.66 -9.30 0.60
CA ASP A 42 3.08 -10.05 -0.58
C ASP A 42 4.62 -10.02 -0.76
N PRO A 43 5.31 -11.16 -0.62
CA PRO A 43 6.77 -11.21 -0.76
C PRO A 43 7.25 -10.81 -2.16
N LYS A 44 6.41 -10.90 -3.20
CA LYS A 44 6.75 -10.45 -4.56
C LYS A 44 6.81 -8.92 -4.64
N LEU A 45 6.02 -8.22 -3.82
CA LEU A 45 6.03 -6.77 -3.74
C LEU A 45 7.18 -6.23 -2.87
N LYS A 46 7.86 -7.07 -2.07
CA LYS A 46 9.04 -6.66 -1.31
C LYS A 46 10.17 -6.16 -2.21
N SER A 47 10.35 -6.77 -3.39
CA SER A 47 11.33 -6.33 -4.37
C SER A 47 10.94 -4.97 -4.97
N GLU A 48 11.87 -4.01 -4.92
CA GLU A 48 11.62 -2.64 -5.38
C GLU A 48 11.20 -2.55 -6.86
N ARG A 49 11.77 -3.42 -7.71
CA ARG A 49 11.36 -3.53 -9.13
C ARG A 49 9.91 -3.96 -9.30
N ALA A 50 9.50 -4.99 -8.57
CA ALA A 50 8.14 -5.52 -8.62
C ALA A 50 7.15 -4.54 -7.99
N TRP A 51 7.55 -3.84 -6.92
CA TRP A 51 6.77 -2.75 -6.33
C TRP A 51 6.52 -1.62 -7.32
N ASN A 52 7.57 -1.16 -8.02
CA ASN A 52 7.44 -0.12 -9.05
C ASN A 52 6.54 -0.56 -10.21
N GLN A 53 6.64 -1.81 -10.66
CA GLN A 53 5.71 -2.34 -11.66
C GLN A 53 4.27 -2.39 -11.15
N PHE A 54 4.05 -2.90 -9.94
CA PHE A 54 2.74 -2.94 -9.33
C PHE A 54 2.11 -1.55 -9.20
N MET A 55 2.90 -0.57 -8.76
CA MET A 55 2.48 0.82 -8.67
C MET A 55 2.08 1.39 -10.04
N LYS A 56 2.78 1.03 -11.11
CA LYS A 56 2.52 1.53 -12.47
C LYS A 56 1.37 0.80 -13.17
N GLU A 57 1.28 -0.50 -13.00
CA GLU A 57 0.37 -1.38 -13.75
C GLU A 57 -0.96 -1.65 -13.03
N VAL A 58 -0.99 -1.55 -11.70
CA VAL A 58 -2.19 -1.81 -10.89
C VAL A 58 -2.66 -0.54 -10.20
N VAL A 59 -1.81 0.06 -9.36
CA VAL A 59 -2.19 1.20 -8.50
C VAL A 59 -2.46 2.44 -9.35
N GLY A 60 -1.57 2.77 -10.29
CA GLY A 60 -1.67 3.94 -11.17
C GLY A 60 -2.97 4.00 -11.98
N PRO A 61 -3.31 2.97 -12.78
CA PRO A 61 -4.56 2.97 -13.55
C PRO A 61 -5.79 2.94 -12.65
N LYS A 62 -5.82 2.15 -11.57
CA LYS A 62 -6.96 2.15 -10.64
C LYS A 62 -7.13 3.52 -9.96
N MET A 63 -6.05 4.15 -9.50
CA MET A 63 -6.09 5.46 -8.86
C MET A 63 -6.64 6.52 -9.82
N LYS A 64 -6.29 6.47 -11.11
CA LYS A 64 -6.85 7.39 -12.11
C LYS A 64 -8.36 7.19 -12.32
N VAL A 65 -8.84 5.96 -12.24
CA VAL A 65 -10.27 5.62 -12.37
C VAL A 65 -11.04 6.01 -11.11
N GLU A 66 -10.51 5.68 -9.93
CA GLU A 66 -11.18 5.90 -8.64
C GLU A 66 -11.05 7.35 -8.13
N LYS A 67 -9.96 8.03 -8.47
CA LYS A 67 -9.73 9.45 -8.16
C LYS A 67 -9.70 10.24 -9.47
N PRO A 68 -10.87 10.48 -10.11
CA PRO A 68 -10.93 11.40 -11.23
C PRO A 68 -10.42 12.74 -10.74
N ARG A 69 -9.34 13.23 -11.36
CA ARG A 69 -8.89 14.60 -11.10
C ARG A 69 -10.08 15.50 -11.42
N PRO A 70 -10.52 16.38 -10.48
CA PRO A 70 -11.52 17.37 -10.85
C PRO A 70 -10.99 18.14 -12.06
N PRO A 71 -11.85 18.50 -13.03
CA PRO A 71 -11.43 19.33 -14.14
C PRO A 71 -10.76 20.57 -13.54
N GLN A 72 -9.49 20.77 -13.86
CA GLN A 72 -8.80 22.02 -13.53
C GLN A 72 -9.49 23.08 -14.39
N HIS A 73 -10.34 23.88 -13.75
CA HIS A 73 -11.14 24.92 -14.37
C HIS A 73 -10.38 26.26 -14.36
#